data_AF-A0A3S4IR68-F1
#
_entry.id   AF-A0A3S4IR68-F1
#
_cell.length_a   1.000
_cell.length_b   1.000
_cell.length_c   1.000
_cell.angle_alpha   90.00
_cell.angle_beta   90.00
_cell.angle_gamma   90.00
#
_symmetry.space_group_name_H-M   'P 1'
#
loop_
_entity.id
_entity.type
_entity.pdbx_description
1 polymer ?
#
loop_
_entity_poly.entity_id
_entity_poly.type
_entity_poly.pdbx_seq_one_letter_code
_entity_poly.pdbx_strand_id
1 'polypeptide(L)'
;MSLWLVAASQNIPLTEQMVMNTVKKVFDPRESGHHYPSMHQDLHKGRLTEIDYLNGAIARIGAQNNIAVPVNTLLTQLIHAKEAQ
;
A
#
# COMPACT_ATOMS: atom_id res chain seq x y z
N MET A 1 -2.53 -13.80 1.59
CA MET A 1 -2.58 -14.36 2.96
C MET A 1 -1.91 -13.47 4.01
N SER A 2 -0.72 -12.92 3.75
CA SER A 2 0.05 -12.15 4.77
C SER A 2 -0.56 -10.81 5.22
N LEU A 3 -1.21 -10.06 4.32
CA LEU A 3 -1.89 -8.80 4.70
C LEU A 3 -3.01 -9.03 5.73
N TRP A 4 -3.76 -10.12 5.59
CA TRP A 4 -4.82 -10.51 6.53
C TRP A 4 -4.26 -10.80 7.93
N LEU A 5 -3.10 -11.46 7.98
CA LEU A 5 -2.43 -11.75 9.24
C LEU A 5 -2.00 -10.47 9.96
N VAL A 6 -1.52 -9.47 9.21
CA VAL A 6 -1.19 -8.16 9.77
C VAL A 6 -2.45 -7.48 10.32
N ALA A 7 -3.55 -7.41 9.56
CA ALA A 7 -4.80 -6.84 10.04
C ALA A 7 -5.35 -7.56 11.29
N ALA A 8 -5.33 -8.89 11.29
CA ALA A 8 -5.76 -9.71 12.42
C ALA A 8 -4.91 -9.47 13.67
N SER A 9 -3.59 -9.30 13.52
CA SER A 9 -2.69 -8.97 14.63
C SER A 9 -2.99 -7.62 15.29
N GLN A 10 -3.72 -6.74 14.59
CA GLN A 10 -4.17 -5.44 15.07
C GLN A 10 -5.65 -5.44 15.49
N ASN A 11 -6.29 -6.63 15.57
CA ASN A 11 -7.72 -6.79 15.85
C ASN A 11 -8.63 -6.06 14.85
N ILE A 12 -8.20 -5.94 13.59
CA ILE A 12 -8.98 -5.28 12.53
C ILE A 12 -9.69 -6.36 11.70
N PRO A 13 -11.03 -6.38 11.67
CA PRO A 13 -11.80 -7.35 10.88
C PRO A 13 -11.82 -6.94 9.40
N LEU A 14 -10.72 -7.20 8.71
CA LEU A 14 -10.60 -6.96 7.27
C LEU A 14 -11.01 -8.23 6.50
N THR A 15 -11.84 -8.08 5.47
CA THR A 15 -12.22 -9.20 4.58
C THR A 15 -11.80 -8.96 3.14
N GLU A 16 -11.55 -10.03 2.39
CA GLU A 16 -11.17 -9.95 0.97
C GLU A 16 -12.19 -9.19 0.15
N GLN A 17 -13.47 -9.44 0.41
CA GLN A 17 -14.56 -8.78 -0.28
C GLN A 17 -14.55 -7.27 -0.05
N MET A 18 -14.30 -6.80 1.19
CA MET A 18 -14.20 -5.37 1.48
C MET A 18 -13.06 -4.71 0.71
N VAL A 19 -11.87 -5.32 0.70
CA VAL A 19 -10.70 -4.79 0.01
C VAL A 19 -10.90 -4.79 -1.50
N MET A 20 -11.34 -5.92 -2.06
CA MET A 20 -11.51 -6.08 -3.50
C MET A 20 -12.63 -5.19 -4.04
N ASN A 21 -13.70 -4.97 -3.28
CA ASN A 21 -14.75 -4.03 -3.69
C ASN A 21 -14.21 -2.60 -3.76
N THR A 22 -13.41 -2.18 -2.78
CA THR A 22 -12.80 -0.84 -2.79
C THR A 22 -11.81 -0.67 -3.94
N VAL A 23 -10.91 -1.64 -4.15
CA VAL A 23 -9.92 -1.59 -5.25
C VAL A 23 -10.60 -1.62 -6.62
N LYS A 24 -11.64 -2.43 -6.82
CA LYS A 24 -12.34 -2.48 -8.11
C LYS A 24 -13.07 -1.18 -8.44
N LYS A 25 -13.62 -0.49 -7.43
CA LYS A 25 -14.29 0.80 -7.65
C LYS A 25 -13.35 1.86 -8.24
N VAL A 26 -12.09 1.91 -7.79
CA VAL A 26 -11.15 2.92 -8.30
C VAL A 26 -10.75 2.70 -9.76
N PHE A 27 -10.99 1.52 -10.34
CA PHE A 27 -10.79 1.27 -11.76
C PHE A 27 -11.91 1.85 -12.65
N ASP A 28 -13.09 2.15 -12.09
CA ASP A 28 -14.18 2.74 -12.86
C ASP A 28 -13.81 4.17 -13.31
N PRO A 29 -13.87 4.49 -14.62
CA PRO A 29 -13.64 5.84 -15.14
C PRO A 29 -14.50 6.93 -14.49
N ARG A 30 -15.69 6.57 -14.00
CA ARG A 30 -16.63 7.49 -13.33
C ARG A 30 -16.19 7.85 -11.91
N GLU A 31 -15.27 7.08 -11.34
CA GLU A 31 -14.70 7.31 -10.01
C GLU A 31 -13.30 7.93 -10.17
N SER A 32 -12.26 7.08 -10.23
CA SER A 32 -10.85 7.51 -10.30
C SER A 32 -10.07 6.81 -11.41
N GLY A 33 -10.72 6.06 -12.30
CA GLY A 33 -10.03 5.24 -13.32
C GLY A 33 -9.13 6.03 -14.28
N HIS A 34 -9.34 7.35 -14.42
CA HIS A 34 -8.50 8.24 -15.22
C HIS A 34 -7.58 9.14 -14.38
N HIS A 35 -7.67 9.10 -13.06
CA HIS A 35 -6.86 9.93 -12.18
C HIS A 35 -5.56 9.25 -11.79
N TYR A 36 -4.45 9.97 -11.91
CA TYR A 36 -3.19 9.53 -11.32
C TYR A 36 -3.25 9.68 -9.79
N PRO A 37 -2.89 8.64 -9.02
CA PRO A 37 -2.89 8.70 -7.56
C PRO A 37 -1.88 9.72 -7.04
N SER A 38 -2.06 10.19 -5.79
CA SER A 38 -1.21 11.21 -5.16
C SER A 38 0.27 10.85 -5.19
N MET A 39 0.62 9.61 -4.84
CA MET A 39 2.01 9.13 -4.87
C MET A 39 2.67 9.27 -6.25
N HIS A 40 1.93 9.03 -7.34
CA HIS A 40 2.45 9.26 -8.70
C HIS A 40 2.74 10.74 -8.93
N GLN A 41 1.85 11.62 -8.47
CA GLN A 41 2.03 13.07 -8.61
C GLN A 41 3.21 13.57 -7.76
N ASP A 42 3.44 13.00 -6.57
CA ASP A 42 4.59 13.34 -5.74
C ASP A 42 5.91 12.95 -6.41
N LEU A 43 6.00 11.72 -6.92
CA LEU A 43 7.17 11.28 -7.69
C LEU A 43 7.41 12.17 -8.91
N HIS A 44 6.36 12.51 -9.66
CA HIS A 44 6.49 13.38 -10.84
C HIS A 44 6.96 14.81 -10.49
N LYS A 45 6.64 15.28 -9.28
CA LYS A 45 7.04 16.60 -8.77
C LYS A 45 8.37 16.56 -7.98
N GLY A 46 9.02 15.40 -7.88
CA GLY A 46 10.25 15.23 -7.10
C GLY A 46 10.06 15.41 -5.60
N ARG A 47 8.86 15.13 -5.08
CA ARG A 47 8.56 15.15 -3.63
C ARG A 47 8.70 13.74 -3.06
N LEU A 48 9.09 13.67 -1.80
CA LEU A 48 8.99 12.42 -1.04
C LEU A 48 7.52 11.98 -0.96
N THR A 49 7.30 10.68 -1.07
CA THR A 49 5.99 10.06 -1.02
C THR A 49 5.61 9.64 0.40
N GLU A 50 4.35 9.23 0.58
CA GLU A 50 3.85 8.69 1.84
C GLU A 50 4.07 7.17 1.98
N ILE A 51 4.93 6.54 1.18
CA ILE A 51 5.06 5.08 1.10
C ILE A 51 5.37 4.41 2.45
N ASP A 52 6.15 5.09 3.30
CA ASP A 52 6.51 4.62 4.65
C ASP A 52 5.31 4.52 5.59
N TYR A 53 4.30 5.36 5.38
CA TYR A 53 3.07 5.38 6.18
C TYR A 53 2.00 4.44 5.61
N LEU A 54 2.18 3.97 4.37
CA LEU A 54 1.29 3.03 3.69
C LEU A 54 1.86 1.60 3.74
N ASN A 55 2.54 1.16 2.67
CA ASN A 55 3.12 -0.17 2.60
C ASN A 55 4.26 -0.35 3.63
N GLY A 56 5.03 0.69 3.93
CA GLY A 56 6.10 0.66 4.93
C GLY A 56 5.56 0.40 6.33
N ALA A 57 4.37 0.93 6.66
CA ALA A 57 3.71 0.65 7.93
C ALA A 57 3.32 -0.83 8.04
N ILE A 58 2.78 -1.42 6.97
CA ILE A 58 2.47 -2.86 6.91
C ILE A 58 3.75 -3.69 7.05
N ALA A 59 4.84 -3.30 6.38
CA ALA A 59 6.14 -3.96 6.47
C ALA A 59 6.68 -3.96 7.92
N ARG A 60 6.59 -2.81 8.60
CA ARG A 60 7.03 -2.65 9.99
C ARG A 60 6.19 -3.49 10.96
N ILE A 61 4.86 -3.44 10.86
CA ILE A 61 3.97 -4.25 11.71
C ILE A 61 4.18 -5.74 11.45
N GLY A 62 4.34 -6.14 10.17
CA GLY A 62 4.67 -7.51 9.79
C GLY A 62 5.95 -8.00 10.47
N ALA A 63 7.03 -7.21 10.41
CA ALA A 63 8.28 -7.54 11.09
C ALA A 63 8.13 -7.66 12.61
N GLN A 64 7.42 -6.74 13.26
CA GLN A 64 7.17 -6.76 14.71
C GLN A 64 6.42 -8.03 15.16
N ASN A 65 5.54 -8.55 14.30
CA ASN A 65 4.70 -9.72 14.60
C ASN A 65 5.21 -11.01 13.95
N ASN A 66 6.43 -11.03 13.39
CA ASN A 66 7.02 -12.16 12.67
C ASN A 66 6.16 -12.67 11.48
N ILE A 67 5.48 -11.76 10.79
CA ILE A 67 4.64 -12.03 9.61
C ILE A 67 5.37 -11.57 8.35
N ALA A 68 5.66 -12.51 7.45
CA ALA A 68 6.29 -12.20 6.17
C ALA A 68 5.34 -11.43 5.24
N VAL A 69 5.69 -10.19 4.88
CA VAL A 69 4.93 -9.33 3.95
C VAL A 69 5.77 -8.87 2.74
N PRO A 70 6.34 -9.82 1.98
CA PRO A 70 7.37 -9.53 0.98
C PRO A 70 6.93 -8.53 -0.09
N VAL A 71 5.66 -8.54 -0.49
CA VAL A 71 5.11 -7.60 -1.47
C VAL A 71 5.12 -6.16 -0.94
N ASN A 72 4.69 -5.94 0.30
CA ASN A 72 4.70 -4.59 0.88
C ASN A 72 6.13 -4.09 1.08
N THR A 73 7.02 -4.96 1.57
CA THR A 73 8.45 -4.65 1.72
C THR A 73 9.09 -4.27 0.39
N LEU A 74 8.85 -5.06 -0.67
CA LEU A 74 9.41 -4.80 -1.99
C LEU A 74 8.85 -3.51 -2.58
N LEU A 75 7.54 -3.27 -2.50
CA LEU A 75 6.93 -2.03 -3.00
C LEU A 75 7.51 -0.80 -2.32
N THR A 76 7.69 -0.83 -0.98
CA THR A 76 8.32 0.27 -0.25
C THR A 76 9.73 0.55 -0.76
N GLN A 77 10.55 -0.49 -0.93
CA GLN A 77 11.92 -0.35 -1.44
C GLN A 77 11.96 0.20 -2.87
N LEU A 78 11.05 -0.24 -3.75
CA LEU A 78 10.99 0.22 -5.13
C LEU A 78 10.60 1.70 -5.23
N ILE A 79 9.68 2.18 -4.37
CA ILE A 79 9.31 3.59 -4.35
C ILE A 79 10.46 4.45 -3.82
N HIS A 80 11.15 4.06 -2.76
CA HIS A 80 12.35 4.78 -2.31
C HIS A 80 13.45 4.81 -3.38
N ALA A 81 13.66 3.69 -4.09
CA ALA A 81 14.59 3.65 -5.21
C ALA A 81 14.16 4.60 -6.34
N LYS A 82 12.87 4.88 -6.48
CA LYS A 82 12.33 5.83 -7.46
C LYS A 82 12.43 7.29 -6.98
N GLU A 83 12.27 7.55 -5.69
CA GLU A 83 12.47 8.87 -5.07
C GLU A 83 13.93 9.35 -5.16
N ALA A 84 14.88 8.42 -5.20
CA ALA A 84 16.32 8.70 -5.30
C ALA A 84 16.84 8.93 -6.74
N GLN A 85 15.96 8.95 -7.74
CA GLN A 85 16.28 9.21 -9.16
C GLN A 85 16.01 10.66 -9.52
#